data_AF-A0AAV1U9D4-F1
#
_entry.id   AF-A0AAV1U9D4-F1
#
_cell.length_a   1.000
_cell.length_b   1.000
_cell.length_c   1.000
_cell.angle_alpha   90.00
_cell.angle_beta   90.00
_cell.angle_gamma   90.00
#
_symmetry.space_group_name_H-M   'P 1'
#
loop_
_entity.id
_entity.type
_entity.pdbx_description
1 polymer ?
#
loop_
_entity_poly.entity_id
_entity_poly.type
_entity_poly.pdbx_seq_one_letter_code
_entity_poly.pdbx_strand_id
1 'polypeptide(L)'
;MHASPGMRPMLASQYDRKRSDYVVHASEIALWAQTYENKKNCAPGQAKNFVASAMTANATTDTRICNICSVVGHIARICPTKAKDENDDGEVR
;
A
#
# COMPACT_ATOMS: atom_id res chain seq x y z
N MET A 1 -24.56 5.10 1.88
CA MET A 1 -23.96 4.53 0.65
C MET A 1 -22.78 5.41 0.26
N HIS A 2 -21.57 4.89 0.42
CA HIS A 2 -20.37 5.66 0.78
C HIS A 2 -19.58 6.27 -0.40
N ALA A 3 -20.24 6.76 -1.45
CA ALA A 3 -19.57 7.46 -2.55
C ALA A 3 -19.87 8.97 -2.51
N SER A 4 -18.85 9.80 -2.77
CA SER A 4 -18.97 11.27 -2.84
C SER A 4 -20.02 11.70 -3.88
N PRO A 5 -20.83 12.75 -3.64
CA PRO A 5 -21.92 13.16 -4.53
C PRO A 5 -21.55 13.33 -6.00
N GLY A 6 -20.33 13.81 -6.29
CA GLY A 6 -19.83 13.98 -7.65
C GLY A 6 -19.43 12.68 -8.38
N MET A 7 -19.14 11.60 -7.65
CA MET A 7 -18.79 10.30 -8.27
C MET A 7 -20.01 9.42 -8.56
N ARG A 8 -21.15 9.69 -7.91
CA ARG A 8 -22.38 8.91 -8.06
C ARG A 8 -22.88 8.79 -9.51
N PRO A 9 -22.97 9.88 -10.32
CA PRO A 9 -23.43 9.75 -11.71
C PRO A 9 -22.43 8.98 -12.59
N MET A 10 -21.14 9.09 -12.27
CA MET A 10 -20.07 8.41 -13.00
C MET A 10 -20.09 6.90 -12.72
N LEU A 11 -20.28 6.49 -11.46
CA LEU A 11 -20.43 5.09 -11.08
C LEU A 11 -21.71 4.49 -11.66
N ALA A 12 -22.79 5.26 -11.69
CA ALA A 12 -24.07 4.81 -12.26
C ALA A 12 -23.99 4.56 -13.77
N SER A 13 -23.17 5.29 -14.53
CA SER A 13 -22.99 5.04 -15.97
C SER A 13 -22.21 3.76 -16.26
N GLN A 14 -21.35 3.31 -15.33
CA GLN A 14 -20.58 2.07 -15.47
C GLN A 14 -21.39 0.83 -15.07
N TYR A 15 -22.56 1.01 -14.47
CA TYR A 15 -23.42 -0.10 -14.03
C TYR A 15 -24.31 -0.60 -15.17
N ASP A 16 -24.06 -1.82 -15.63
CA ASP A 16 -24.93 -2.53 -16.56
C ASP A 16 -25.90 -3.47 -15.80
N ARG A 17 -27.18 -3.12 -15.83
CA ARG A 17 -28.25 -3.91 -15.22
C ARG A 17 -28.49 -5.25 -15.92
N LYS A 18 -28.04 -5.43 -17.16
CA LYS A 18 -28.26 -6.66 -17.94
C LYS A 18 -27.26 -7.77 -17.62
N ARG A 19 -26.15 -7.46 -16.94
CA ARG A 19 -25.19 -8.47 -16.47
C ARG A 19 -25.80 -9.30 -15.33
N SER A 20 -25.54 -10.61 -15.36
CA SER A 20 -25.94 -11.57 -14.31
C SER A 20 -24.82 -11.88 -13.32
N ASP A 21 -23.58 -11.54 -13.65
CA ASP A 21 -22.38 -11.68 -12.83
C ASP A 21 -22.21 -10.48 -11.88
N TYR A 22 -23.21 -10.26 -11.01
CA TYR A 22 -23.29 -9.08 -10.14
C TYR A 22 -22.04 -8.81 -9.30
N VAL A 23 -21.39 -9.87 -8.79
CA VAL A 23 -20.20 -9.76 -7.93
C VAL A 23 -18.97 -9.32 -8.73
N VAL A 24 -18.77 -9.88 -9.92
CA VAL A 24 -17.67 -9.51 -10.82
C VAL A 24 -17.89 -8.09 -11.34
N HIS A 25 -19.12 -7.77 -11.73
CA HIS A 25 -19.46 -6.43 -12.16
C HIS A 25 -19.24 -5.38 -11.05
N ALA A 26 -19.59 -5.71 -9.79
CA ALA A 26 -19.31 -4.86 -8.65
C ALA A 26 -17.79 -4.67 -8.41
N SER A 27 -16.99 -5.72 -8.59
CA SER A 27 -15.53 -5.61 -8.42
C SER A 27 -14.88 -4.77 -9.52
N GLU A 28 -15.35 -4.88 -10.77
CA GLU A 28 -14.93 -4.02 -11.89
C GLU A 28 -15.22 -2.54 -11.61
N ILE A 29 -16.44 -2.21 -11.13
CA ILE A 29 -16.81 -0.84 -10.77
C ILE A 29 -15.93 -0.29 -9.64
N ALA A 30 -15.66 -1.11 -8.62
CA ALA A 30 -14.80 -0.73 -7.50
C ALA A 30 -13.35 -0.46 -7.94
N LEU A 31 -12.80 -1.31 -8.81
CA LEU A 31 -11.47 -1.13 -9.37
C LEU A 31 -11.39 0.16 -10.20
N TRP A 32 -12.39 0.41 -11.03
CA TRP A 32 -12.46 1.63 -11.82
C TRP A 32 -12.53 2.89 -10.93
N ALA A 33 -13.29 2.87 -9.84
CA ALA A 33 -13.37 3.98 -8.89
C ALA A 33 -12.01 4.34 -8.29
N GLN A 34 -11.20 3.33 -7.93
CA GLN A 34 -9.84 3.52 -7.43
C GLN A 34 -8.93 4.19 -8.47
N THR A 35 -9.11 3.87 -9.76
CA THR A 35 -8.32 4.51 -10.83
C THR A 35 -8.77 5.93 -11.15
N TYR A 36 -10.05 6.27 -10.93
CA TYR A 36 -10.59 7.60 -11.23
C TYR A 36 -9.98 8.69 -10.32
N GLU A 37 -9.80 8.38 -9.04
CA GLU A 37 -9.14 9.29 -8.09
C GLU A 37 -7.65 9.47 -8.43
N ASN A 38 -6.99 8.41 -8.89
CA ASN A 38 -5.58 8.44 -9.26
C ASN A 38 -5.32 9.29 -10.53
N LYS A 39 -6.29 9.36 -11.45
CA LYS A 39 -6.19 10.16 -12.68
C LYS A 39 -6.27 11.67 -12.44
N LYS A 40 -6.76 12.14 -11.27
CA LYS A 40 -6.64 13.56 -10.88
C LYS A 40 -5.26 13.93 -10.35
N ASN A 41 -4.45 12.94 -9.95
CA ASN A 41 -3.09 13.12 -9.43
C ASN A 41 -1.99 12.68 -10.41
N CYS A 42 -2.33 12.28 -11.65
CA CYS A 42 -1.35 11.80 -12.62
C CYS A 42 -1.29 12.72 -13.84
N ALA A 43 -0.18 13.45 -13.99
CA ALA A 43 0.13 14.26 -15.16
C ALA A 43 0.14 13.40 -16.44
N PRO A 44 -0.21 13.95 -17.61
CA PRO A 44 -0.20 13.21 -18.88
C PRO A 44 1.23 12.83 -19.23
N GLY A 45 1.61 11.55 -19.07
CA GLY A 45 2.91 11.04 -19.51
C GLY A 45 3.46 9.82 -18.76
N GLN A 46 2.90 9.43 -17.62
CA GLN A 46 3.49 8.37 -16.78
C GLN A 46 2.76 7.02 -16.83
N ALA A 47 2.07 6.72 -17.95
CA ALA A 47 1.33 5.48 -18.14
C ALA A 47 2.13 4.42 -18.92
N LYS A 48 3.33 4.09 -18.43
CA LYS A 48 4.04 2.87 -18.84
C LYS A 48 4.71 2.26 -17.63
N ASN A 49 4.21 1.08 -17.24
CA ASN A 49 4.65 0.19 -16.15
C ASN A 49 3.94 0.36 -14.78
N PHE A 50 2.60 0.33 -14.74
CA PHE A 50 1.85 0.25 -13.47
C PHE A 50 1.72 -1.16 -12.87
N VAL A 51 2.39 -2.17 -13.42
CA VAL A 51 2.44 -3.53 -12.82
C VAL A 51 3.71 -3.73 -11.96
N ALA A 52 4.61 -2.75 -11.90
CA ALA A 52 5.85 -2.84 -11.13
C ALA A 52 5.86 -2.00 -9.83
N SER A 53 4.93 -1.07 -9.64
CA SER A 53 5.07 -0.05 -8.59
C SER A 53 4.36 -0.35 -7.26
N ALA A 54 3.63 -1.47 -7.14
CA ALA A 54 3.00 -1.88 -5.89
C ALA A 54 3.90 -2.81 -5.03
N MET A 55 5.01 -3.33 -5.56
CA MET A 55 5.94 -4.20 -4.82
C MET A 55 7.12 -3.41 -4.20
N THR A 56 7.33 -2.16 -4.58
CA THR A 56 8.44 -1.31 -4.05
C THR A 56 7.95 -0.04 -3.35
N ALA A 57 6.65 0.04 -3.05
CA ALA A 57 6.08 1.08 -2.22
C ALA A 57 5.78 0.59 -0.79
N ASN A 58 6.66 -0.27 -0.25
CA ASN A 58 6.92 -0.27 1.20
C ASN A 58 7.83 0.93 1.58
N ALA A 59 7.68 2.05 0.88
CA ALA A 59 8.17 3.36 1.25
C ALA A 59 7.11 4.07 2.11
N THR A 60 6.42 3.33 2.98
CA THR A 60 6.14 3.91 4.29
C THR A 60 7.52 4.07 4.90
N THR A 61 8.04 5.30 4.96
CA THR A 61 9.17 5.60 5.83
C THR A 61 8.81 5.04 7.20
N ASP A 62 9.37 3.88 7.57
CA ASP A 62 9.08 3.24 8.85
C ASP A 62 9.68 4.17 9.92
N THR A 63 8.83 5.05 10.45
CA THR A 63 9.19 6.05 11.46
C THR A 63 9.38 5.43 12.84
N ARG A 64 9.26 4.11 12.94
CA ARG A 64 9.36 3.39 14.21
C ARG A 64 10.83 3.34 14.61
N ILE A 65 11.08 3.79 15.83
CA ILE A 65 12.40 3.76 16.44
C ILE A 65 12.51 2.45 17.23
N CYS A 66 13.65 1.78 17.10
CA CYS A 66 13.95 0.61 17.91
C CYS A 66 14.16 1.00 19.37
N ASN A 67 13.42 0.41 20.31
CA ASN A 67 13.60 0.70 21.74
C ASN A 67 14.89 0.12 22.35
N ILE A 68 15.70 -0.61 21.59
CA ILE A 68 16.99 -1.17 22.04
C ILE A 68 18.15 -0.28 21.58
N CYS A 69 18.23 0.00 20.27
CA CYS A 69 19.35 0.76 19.70
C CYS A 69 18.99 2.19 19.27
N SER A 70 17.73 2.61 19.42
CA SER A 70 17.22 3.93 19.03
C SER A 70 17.39 4.30 17.54
N VAL A 71 17.58 3.31 16.66
CA VAL A 71 17.67 3.50 15.21
C VAL A 71 16.30 3.33 14.55
N VAL A 72 16.02 4.15 13.53
CA VAL A 72 14.80 4.06 12.70
C VAL A 72 14.88 2.94 11.66
N GLY A 73 13.73 2.34 11.33
CA GLY A 73 13.63 1.31 10.28
C GLY A 73 13.52 -0.13 10.79
N HIS A 74 13.51 -0.34 12.11
CA HIS A 74 13.14 -1.61 12.72
C HIS A 74 12.65 -1.42 14.17
N ILE A 75 11.94 -2.42 14.71
CA ILE A 75 11.46 -2.45 16.11
C ILE A 75 12.32 -3.37 16.97
N ALA A 76 12.25 -3.24 18.29
CA ALA A 76 13.04 -4.02 19.27
C ALA A 76 13.02 -5.54 19.03
N ARG A 77 11.89 -6.10 18.57
CA ARG A 77 11.75 -7.53 18.28
C ARG A 77 12.65 -8.01 17.12
N ILE A 78 13.02 -7.12 16.21
CA ILE A 78 13.82 -7.41 15.02
C ILE A 78 15.18 -6.68 15.12
N CYS A 79 15.60 -6.34 16.34
CA CYS A 79 16.87 -5.63 16.53
C CYS A 79 18.05 -6.57 16.26
N PRO A 80 18.94 -6.24 15.31
CA PRO A 80 20.10 -7.08 15.00
C PRO A 80 21.12 -7.11 16.14
N THR A 81 21.12 -6.08 17.01
CA THR A 81 21.99 -6.02 18.19
C THR A 81 21.61 -7.06 19.23
N LYS A 82 20.31 -7.34 19.40
CA LYS A 82 19.84 -8.35 20.36
C LYS A 82 20.48 -9.73 20.12
N ALA A 83 20.72 -10.09 18.86
CA ALA A 83 21.33 -11.37 18.51
C ALA A 83 22.84 -11.46 18.82
N LYS A 84 23.51 -10.33 19.06
CA LYS A 84 24.95 -10.30 19.35
C LYS A 84 25.28 -10.41 20.84
N ASP A 85 24.37 -9.97 21.71
CA ASP A 85 24.59 -10.01 23.16
C ASP A 85 24.47 -11.43 23.76
N GLU A 86 24.06 -12.41 22.94
CA GLU A 86 23.93 -13.83 23.34
C GLU A 86 25.15 -14.68 22.92
N ASN A 87 26.17 -14.11 22.27
CA ASN A 87 27.36 -14.85 21.77
C ASN A 87 28.71 -14.09 21.95
N ASP A 88 28.88 -13.27 23.00
CA ASP A 88 30.18 -12.69 23.36
C ASP A 88 30.67 -13.23 24.71
N ASP A 89 30.91 -14.55 24.75
CA ASP A 89 31.74 -15.19 25.77
C ASP A 89 33.23 -14.89 25.51
N GLY A 90 33.65 -13.73 26.01
CA GLY A 90 34.95 -13.51 26.66
C GLY A 90 36.22 -14.00 25.96
N GLU A 91 36.88 -13.08 25.25
CA GLU A 91 38.34 -13.08 25.17
C GLU A 91 38.89 -11.69 25.54
N VAL A 92 39.20 -11.50 26.83
CA VAL A 92 40.11 -10.46 27.30
C VAL A 92 41.11 -11.12 28.26
N ARG A 93 42.38 -10.94 27.91
CA ARG A 93 43.62 -11.45 28.54
C ARG A 93 43.63 -11.50 30.07
#